data_AF-A0A6V7K265-F1
#
_entry.id   AF-A0A6V7K265-F1
#
_cell.length_a   1.000
_cell.length_b   1.000
_cell.length_c   1.000
_cell.angle_alpha   90.00
_cell.angle_beta   90.00
_cell.angle_gamma   90.00
#
_symmetry.space_group_name_H-M   'P 1'
#
loop_
_entity.id
_entity.type
_entity.pdbx_description
1 polymer ?
#
loop_
_entity_poly.entity_id
_entity_poly.type
_entity_poly.pdbx_seq_one_letter_code
_entity_poly.pdbx_strand_id
1 'polypeptide(L)'
;MDNESPWDRETLRQQDSPQKPSNISYKLDPNIKWDENWTTATTWGQLSAVSLDPTGNVGIFCRRERVWGQSTFSFDNKFDPRKGPILDNVIILLDKQGKILLEWGRNTFYMPHGLTIDADGNYWTTDVAMHMVMKFERKEIERNLEALRKEEASEPHEVDLDNLFKKSIVKPSLALGVPFEPGNDNQ
;
A
#
# COMPACT_ATOMS: atom_id res chain seq x y z
N MET A 1 43.97 -39.65 15.58
CA MET A 1 42.56 -39.97 15.93
C MET A 1 41.88 -38.63 15.91
N ASP A 2 41.44 -38.26 14.71
CA ASP A 2 41.30 -36.87 14.32
C ASP A 2 39.81 -36.55 14.21
N ASN A 3 39.35 -35.65 15.08
CA ASN A 3 38.00 -35.10 15.05
C ASN A 3 38.08 -33.78 14.28
N GLU A 4 37.78 -33.82 12.98
CA GLU A 4 37.62 -32.61 12.17
C GLU A 4 36.15 -32.16 12.17
N SER A 5 35.97 -30.87 12.43
CA SER A 5 34.71 -30.15 12.54
C SER A 5 34.04 -30.05 11.16
N PRO A 6 32.72 -30.28 11.02
CA PRO A 6 32.07 -30.38 9.72
C PRO A 6 31.81 -29.03 9.02
N TRP A 7 32.53 -27.96 9.39
CA TRP A 7 32.25 -26.59 8.93
C TRP A 7 33.47 -25.86 8.36
N ASP A 8 34.36 -26.57 7.70
CA ASP A 8 35.42 -25.95 6.91
C ASP A 8 34.82 -25.08 5.79
N ARG A 9 35.13 -23.77 5.86
CA ARG A 9 34.53 -22.70 5.06
C ARG A 9 34.95 -22.69 3.59
N GLU A 10 35.59 -23.75 3.10
CA GLU A 10 36.22 -23.78 1.77
C GLU A 10 35.49 -24.70 0.77
N THR A 11 34.48 -25.48 1.22
CA THR A 11 33.66 -26.35 0.35
C THR A 11 32.29 -25.78 -0.03
N LEU A 12 31.92 -24.58 0.45
CA LEU A 12 30.63 -23.93 0.13
C LEU A 12 30.68 -22.95 -1.05
N ARG A 13 31.73 -23.00 -1.89
CA ARG A 13 31.85 -22.19 -3.13
C ARG A 13 31.71 -23.01 -4.42
N GLN A 14 30.89 -24.06 -4.39
CA GLN A 14 30.26 -24.61 -5.58
C GLN A 14 28.78 -24.87 -5.27
N GLN A 15 28.03 -23.78 -5.02
CA GLN A 15 26.59 -23.86 -5.24
C GLN A 15 26.36 -23.70 -6.74
N ASP A 16 25.89 -24.78 -7.35
CA ASP A 16 25.32 -24.78 -8.68
C ASP A 16 24.56 -23.49 -8.94
N SER A 17 24.94 -22.78 -10.01
CA SER A 17 24.10 -21.73 -10.59
C SER A 17 22.67 -22.25 -10.65
N PRO A 18 21.67 -21.54 -10.11
CA PRO A 18 20.31 -22.04 -10.12
C PRO A 18 19.91 -22.35 -11.56
N GLN A 19 19.80 -23.65 -11.88
CA GLN A 19 19.24 -24.09 -13.13
C GLN A 19 17.81 -23.57 -13.16
N LYS A 20 17.59 -22.55 -13.99
CA LYS A 20 16.28 -21.98 -14.27
C LYS A 20 15.37 -23.13 -14.70
N PRO A 21 14.30 -23.51 -13.96
CA PRO A 21 13.26 -24.32 -14.56
C PRO A 21 12.57 -23.45 -15.62
N SER A 22 13.09 -23.49 -16.85
CA SER A 22 12.69 -22.60 -17.94
C SER A 22 11.51 -23.15 -18.73
N ASN A 23 10.45 -23.61 -18.07
CA ASN A 23 9.22 -24.08 -18.74
C ASN A 23 7.94 -23.49 -18.13
N ILE A 24 7.99 -22.30 -17.55
CA ILE A 24 6.77 -21.52 -17.29
C ILE A 24 6.46 -20.73 -18.56
N SER A 25 5.41 -21.15 -19.28
CA SER A 25 4.85 -20.38 -20.38
C SER A 25 4.09 -19.19 -19.82
N TYR A 26 4.57 -17.97 -20.07
CA TYR A 26 3.86 -16.72 -19.75
C TYR A 26 2.82 -16.34 -20.80
N LYS A 27 2.42 -17.28 -21.66
CA LYS A 27 1.42 -17.01 -22.69
C LYS A 27 0.06 -16.85 -22.00
N LEU A 28 -0.36 -15.59 -21.84
CA LEU A 28 -1.68 -15.25 -21.34
C LEU A 28 -2.77 -15.85 -22.24
N ASP A 29 -3.93 -16.12 -21.64
CA ASP A 29 -5.13 -16.47 -22.40
C ASP A 29 -5.37 -15.38 -23.48
N PRO A 30 -5.72 -15.73 -24.72
CA PRO A 30 -5.97 -14.75 -25.78
C PRO A 30 -7.03 -13.69 -25.45
N ASN A 31 -7.93 -13.97 -24.50
CA ASN A 31 -8.93 -13.02 -24.02
C ASN A 31 -8.37 -12.02 -22.99
N ILE A 32 -7.18 -12.27 -22.44
CA ILE A 32 -6.47 -11.33 -21.58
C ILE A 32 -5.72 -10.35 -22.50
N LYS A 33 -6.20 -9.12 -22.53
CA LYS A 33 -5.51 -8.03 -23.22
C LYS A 33 -4.48 -7.42 -22.28
N TRP A 34 -3.21 -7.56 -22.64
CA TRP A 34 -2.15 -6.75 -22.05
C TRP A 34 -2.13 -5.41 -22.78
N ASP A 35 -2.19 -4.32 -22.01
CA ASP A 35 -2.16 -2.97 -22.53
C ASP A 35 -1.13 -2.17 -21.72
N GLU A 36 0.06 -1.98 -22.30
CA GLU A 36 1.14 -1.19 -21.71
C GLU A 36 0.80 0.29 -21.58
N ASN A 37 -0.19 0.77 -22.32
CA ASN A 37 -0.61 2.16 -22.35
C ASN A 37 -1.94 2.38 -21.63
N TRP A 38 -2.45 1.36 -20.91
CA TRP A 38 -3.71 1.48 -20.18
C TRP A 38 -3.68 2.65 -19.20
N THR A 39 -2.52 2.97 -18.63
CA THR A 39 -2.34 4.16 -17.80
C THR A 39 -0.96 4.79 -18.05
N THR A 40 -0.86 6.11 -17.96
CA THR A 40 0.39 6.85 -18.21
C THR A 40 1.11 7.28 -16.94
N ALA A 41 0.63 6.87 -15.75
CA ALA A 41 1.22 7.26 -14.48
C ALA A 41 2.51 6.46 -14.20
N THR A 42 3.61 7.14 -13.92
CA THR A 42 4.94 6.52 -13.93
C THR A 42 5.52 6.15 -12.55
N THR A 43 4.91 6.56 -11.43
CA THR A 43 5.46 6.27 -10.09
C THR A 43 4.39 5.99 -9.02
N TRP A 44 3.89 4.76 -8.99
CA TRP A 44 3.01 4.26 -7.91
C TRP A 44 3.78 3.49 -6.81
N GLY A 45 5.04 3.14 -7.06
CA GLY A 45 5.80 2.30 -6.15
C GLY A 45 5.23 0.90 -6.04
N GLN A 46 5.30 0.30 -4.85
CA GLN A 46 4.70 -1.01 -4.60
C GLN A 46 3.17 -0.90 -4.61
N LEU A 47 2.52 -1.58 -5.55
CA LEU A 47 1.08 -1.78 -5.52
C LEU A 47 0.75 -2.83 -4.46
N SER A 48 -0.09 -2.44 -3.51
CA SER A 48 -0.43 -3.28 -2.36
C SER A 48 -1.81 -3.95 -2.51
N ALA A 49 -2.77 -3.26 -3.12
CA ALA A 49 -4.09 -3.79 -3.40
C ALA A 49 -4.72 -3.13 -4.62
N VAL A 50 -5.69 -3.85 -5.20
CA VAL A 50 -6.60 -3.38 -6.24
C VAL A 50 -8.03 -3.73 -5.82
N SER A 51 -8.99 -2.88 -6.17
CA SER A 51 -10.42 -3.10 -5.93
C SER A 51 -11.26 -2.46 -7.04
N LEU A 52 -12.55 -2.74 -7.07
CA LEU A 52 -13.50 -2.13 -8.01
C LEU A 52 -14.55 -1.35 -7.23
N ASP A 53 -14.86 -0.14 -7.68
CA ASP A 53 -16.01 0.59 -7.16
C ASP A 53 -17.34 0.04 -7.74
N PRO A 54 -18.50 0.43 -7.20
CA PRO A 54 -19.81 -0.03 -7.69
C PRO A 54 -20.12 0.30 -9.15
N THR A 55 -19.37 1.20 -9.79
CA THR A 55 -19.51 1.60 -11.20
C THR A 55 -18.53 0.85 -12.12
N GLY A 56 -17.59 0.10 -11.51
CA GLY A 56 -16.53 -0.64 -12.17
C GLY A 56 -15.30 0.19 -12.49
N ASN A 57 -15.08 1.31 -11.78
CA ASN A 57 -13.78 2.00 -11.78
C ASN A 57 -12.78 1.18 -10.96
N VAL A 58 -11.49 1.32 -11.27
CA VAL A 58 -10.41 0.56 -10.65
C VAL A 58 -9.78 1.40 -9.53
N GLY A 59 -9.94 0.94 -8.29
CA GLY A 59 -9.25 1.50 -7.13
C GLY A 59 -7.91 0.80 -6.92
N ILE A 60 -6.84 1.59 -6.77
CA ILE A 60 -5.49 1.12 -6.48
C ILE A 60 -5.06 1.66 -5.12
N PHE A 61 -4.39 0.84 -4.33
CA PHE A 61 -3.71 1.26 -3.11
C PHE A 61 -2.22 0.97 -3.22
N CYS A 62 -1.40 2.01 -3.16
CA CYS A 62 0.02 1.93 -3.45
C CYS A 62 0.86 2.55 -2.33
N ARG A 63 2.18 2.36 -2.41
CA ARG A 63 3.11 2.82 -1.36
C ARG A 63 3.98 3.98 -1.78
N ARG A 64 3.93 4.41 -3.05
CA ARG A 64 4.77 5.49 -3.59
C ARG A 64 6.24 5.20 -3.30
N GLU A 65 6.97 6.14 -2.72
CA GLU A 65 8.38 5.97 -2.33
C GLU A 65 8.60 4.96 -1.18
N ARG A 66 7.55 4.55 -0.45
CA ARG A 66 7.66 3.63 0.68
C ARG A 66 7.87 2.20 0.19
N VAL A 67 8.90 1.54 0.71
CA VAL A 67 9.23 0.14 0.42
C VAL A 67 9.04 -0.71 1.67
N TRP A 68 8.25 -1.78 1.55
CA TRP A 68 8.24 -2.85 2.53
C TRP A 68 9.33 -3.86 2.19
N GLY A 69 10.31 -3.99 3.08
CA GLY A 69 11.38 -4.98 3.02
C GLY A 69 11.64 -5.60 4.39
N GLN A 70 12.67 -6.45 4.45
CA GLN A 70 12.99 -7.25 5.63
C GLN A 70 13.33 -6.42 6.88
N SER A 71 13.83 -5.19 6.72
CA SER A 71 14.23 -4.29 7.80
C SER A 71 13.18 -3.22 8.13
N THR A 72 11.97 -3.30 7.55
CA THR A 72 10.94 -2.28 7.75
C THR A 72 10.37 -2.28 9.17
N PHE A 73 10.33 -3.45 9.81
CA PHE A 73 9.80 -3.67 11.16
C PHE A 73 10.89 -4.21 12.09
N SER A 74 10.78 -3.91 13.39
CA SER A 74 11.58 -4.57 14.42
C SER A 74 11.17 -6.04 14.59
N PHE A 75 11.93 -6.79 15.38
CA PHE A 75 11.57 -8.17 15.76
C PHE A 75 10.22 -8.27 16.50
N ASP A 76 9.75 -7.17 17.09
CA ASP A 76 8.43 -7.08 17.75
C ASP A 76 7.32 -6.59 16.81
N ASN A 77 7.53 -6.63 15.49
CA ASN A 77 6.58 -6.17 14.47
C ASN A 77 6.22 -4.67 14.58
N LYS A 78 7.12 -3.83 15.11
CA LYS A 78 6.89 -2.39 15.25
C LYS A 78 7.53 -1.61 14.11
N PHE A 79 6.75 -0.71 13.52
CA PHE A 79 7.24 0.28 12.57
C PHE A 79 7.81 1.48 13.34
N ASP A 80 8.82 2.16 12.78
CA ASP A 80 9.39 3.38 13.37
C ASP A 80 8.52 4.61 13.01
N PRO A 81 7.72 5.16 13.95
CA PRO A 81 6.79 6.25 13.64
C PRO A 81 7.50 7.55 13.23
N ARG A 82 8.80 7.70 13.54
CA ARG A 82 9.61 8.87 13.13
C ARG A 82 9.80 8.97 11.62
N LYS A 83 9.54 7.89 10.88
CA LYS A 83 9.54 7.91 9.41
C LYS A 83 8.33 8.64 8.82
N GLY A 84 7.32 8.98 9.63
CA GLY A 84 6.12 9.68 9.22
C GLY A 84 5.21 8.90 8.26
N PRO A 85 4.02 9.43 7.97
CA PRO A 85 3.16 8.88 6.92
C PRO A 85 3.75 9.16 5.53
N ILE A 86 3.17 8.55 4.52
CA ILE A 86 3.47 8.82 3.11
C ILE A 86 2.88 10.18 2.74
N LEU A 87 3.70 11.07 2.16
CA LEU A 87 3.33 12.46 1.87
C LEU A 87 2.51 12.62 0.57
N ASP A 88 2.54 11.59 -0.27
CA ASP A 88 1.82 11.49 -1.53
C ASP A 88 0.46 10.80 -1.37
N ASN A 89 -0.44 11.05 -2.33
CA ASN A 89 -1.71 10.33 -2.41
C ASN A 89 -1.47 8.85 -2.71
N VAL A 90 -2.01 7.95 -1.90
CA VAL A 90 -1.77 6.51 -2.00
C VAL A 90 -2.96 5.72 -2.52
N ILE A 91 -4.14 6.34 -2.58
CA ILE A 91 -5.35 5.77 -3.17
C ILE A 91 -5.61 6.47 -4.50
N ILE A 92 -5.69 5.68 -5.57
CA ILE A 92 -5.93 6.16 -6.93
C ILE A 92 -7.19 5.48 -7.46
N LEU A 93 -8.16 6.26 -7.94
CA LEU A 93 -9.32 5.76 -8.65
C LEU A 93 -9.13 6.05 -10.15
N LEU A 94 -9.20 5.00 -10.96
CA LEU A 94 -9.05 5.05 -12.41
C LEU A 94 -10.37 4.66 -13.07
N ASP A 95 -10.71 5.28 -14.19
CA ASP A 95 -11.76 4.73 -15.05
C ASP A 95 -11.29 3.43 -15.73
N LYS A 96 -12.19 2.81 -16.49
CA LYS A 96 -11.93 1.55 -17.20
C LYS A 96 -10.88 1.69 -18.32
N GLN A 97 -10.57 2.92 -18.71
CA GLN A 97 -9.56 3.27 -19.71
C GLN A 97 -8.25 3.72 -19.03
N GLY A 98 -8.15 3.57 -17.71
CA GLY A 98 -6.96 3.89 -16.91
C GLY A 98 -6.64 5.37 -16.78
N LYS A 99 -7.64 6.24 -17.03
CA LYS A 99 -7.56 7.67 -16.70
C LYS A 99 -7.81 7.86 -15.20
N ILE A 100 -6.95 8.65 -14.56
CA ILE A 100 -7.12 9.04 -13.16
C ILE A 100 -8.38 9.90 -13.01
N LEU A 101 -9.29 9.46 -12.13
CA LEU A 101 -10.50 10.17 -11.73
C LEU A 101 -10.31 10.94 -10.42
N LEU A 102 -9.54 10.36 -9.50
CA LEU A 102 -9.26 10.90 -8.17
C LEU A 102 -7.99 10.28 -7.58
N GLU A 103 -7.16 11.08 -6.93
CA GLU A 103 -6.12 10.62 -6.02
C GLU A 103 -6.33 11.22 -4.63
N TRP A 104 -6.16 10.43 -3.58
CA TRP A 104 -6.29 10.89 -2.19
C TRP A 104 -5.52 10.00 -1.20
N GLY A 105 -5.58 10.34 0.09
CA GLY A 105 -4.99 9.56 1.17
C GLY A 105 -3.57 9.97 1.55
N ARG A 106 -3.06 11.09 1.02
CA ARG A 106 -1.79 11.65 1.49
C ARG A 106 -1.82 11.95 2.99
N ASN A 107 -0.66 11.88 3.63
CA ASN A 107 -0.46 12.14 5.06
C ASN A 107 -1.32 11.26 6.00
N THR A 108 -1.85 10.15 5.51
CA THR A 108 -2.82 9.31 6.25
C THR A 108 -2.28 7.90 6.54
N PHE A 109 -1.44 7.36 5.66
CA PHE A 109 -0.99 5.97 5.73
C PHE A 109 0.53 5.86 5.89
N TYR A 110 0.99 4.81 6.56
CA TYR A 110 2.40 4.50 6.81
C TYR A 110 2.87 3.29 6.01
N MET A 111 2.06 2.24 5.94
CA MET A 111 2.34 1.06 5.13
C MET A 111 1.04 0.48 4.54
N PRO A 112 0.54 1.09 3.45
CA PRO A 112 -0.60 0.59 2.68
C PRO A 112 -0.54 -0.91 2.40
N HIS A 113 -1.67 -1.60 2.62
CA HIS A 113 -1.79 -3.04 2.38
C HIS A 113 -3.09 -3.43 1.68
N GLY A 114 -4.16 -3.63 2.44
CA GLY A 114 -5.46 -4.04 1.91
C GLY A 114 -6.28 -2.84 1.45
N LEU A 115 -7.03 -3.04 0.36
CA LEU A 115 -8.09 -2.15 -0.09
C LEU A 115 -9.29 -2.98 -0.54
N THR A 116 -10.48 -2.61 -0.10
CA THR A 116 -11.75 -3.09 -0.64
C THR A 116 -12.71 -1.92 -0.72
N ILE A 117 -13.38 -1.76 -1.86
CA ILE A 117 -14.48 -0.81 -2.01
C ILE A 117 -15.78 -1.62 -1.91
N ASP A 118 -16.63 -1.28 -0.94
CA ASP A 118 -17.89 -2.00 -0.74
C ASP A 118 -18.99 -1.57 -1.73
N ALA A 119 -20.16 -2.23 -1.68
CA ALA A 119 -21.26 -1.96 -2.59
C ALA A 119 -21.86 -0.55 -2.45
N ASP A 120 -21.69 0.10 -1.29
CA ASP A 120 -22.08 1.49 -1.06
C ASP A 120 -21.00 2.47 -1.54
N GLY A 121 -19.84 1.96 -1.95
CA GLY A 121 -18.68 2.70 -2.42
C GLY A 121 -17.77 3.20 -1.30
N ASN A 122 -17.89 2.67 -0.08
CA ASN A 122 -16.98 3.02 1.01
C ASN A 122 -15.67 2.26 0.86
N TYR A 123 -14.58 2.91 1.28
CA TYR A 123 -13.24 2.36 1.18
C TYR A 123 -12.86 1.75 2.52
N TRP A 124 -12.58 0.45 2.51
CA TRP A 124 -12.01 -0.29 3.62
C TRP A 124 -10.53 -0.52 3.34
N THR A 125 -9.67 -0.04 4.23
CA THR A 125 -8.22 -0.13 4.07
C THR A 125 -7.56 -0.77 5.28
N THR A 126 -6.40 -1.37 5.06
CA THR A 126 -5.53 -1.83 6.15
C THR A 126 -4.14 -1.23 6.01
N ASP A 127 -3.53 -0.89 7.15
CA ASP A 127 -2.17 -0.38 7.22
C ASP A 127 -1.33 -1.24 8.17
N VAL A 128 -0.26 -1.85 7.64
CA VAL A 128 0.58 -2.80 8.41
C VAL A 128 1.39 -2.09 9.47
N ALA A 129 1.85 -0.87 9.20
CA ALA A 129 2.68 -0.13 10.14
C ALA A 129 1.83 0.34 11.33
N MET A 130 0.62 0.79 11.04
CA MET A 130 -0.30 1.24 12.07
C MET A 130 -1.02 0.09 12.79
N HIS A 131 -1.01 -1.14 12.25
CA HIS A 131 -1.82 -2.26 12.77
C HIS A 131 -3.32 -1.92 12.82
N MET A 132 -3.81 -1.20 11.81
CA MET A 132 -5.19 -0.72 11.78
C MET A 132 -5.97 -1.15 10.54
N VAL A 133 -7.28 -1.27 10.74
CA VAL A 133 -8.30 -1.29 9.69
C VAL A 133 -9.07 0.03 9.74
N MET A 134 -9.29 0.67 8.59
CA MET A 134 -10.00 1.95 8.51
C MET A 134 -11.13 1.90 7.47
N LYS A 135 -12.25 2.57 7.77
CA LYS A 135 -13.37 2.78 6.84
C LYS A 135 -13.53 4.25 6.49
N PHE A 136 -13.51 4.58 5.20
CA PHE A 136 -13.79 5.92 4.68
C PHE A 136 -15.11 5.91 3.90
N GLU A 137 -16.04 6.77 4.32
CA GLU A 137 -17.37 6.85 3.72
C GLU A 137 -17.30 7.51 2.35
N ARG A 138 -17.98 6.92 1.35
CA ARG A 138 -18.09 7.49 0.00
C ARG A 138 -18.55 8.95 0.03
N LYS A 139 -19.56 9.23 0.85
CA LYS A 139 -20.18 10.56 0.98
C LYS A 139 -19.18 11.61 1.48
N GLU A 140 -18.24 11.21 2.35
CA GLU A 140 -17.20 12.11 2.84
C GLU A 140 -16.22 12.47 1.72
N ILE A 141 -15.81 11.47 0.92
CA ILE A 141 -14.95 11.68 -0.24
C ILE A 141 -15.63 12.59 -1.26
N GLU A 142 -16.90 12.30 -1.61
CA GLU A 142 -17.68 13.09 -2.57
C GLU A 142 -17.86 14.54 -2.13
N ARG A 143 -18.16 14.76 -0.84
CA ARG A 143 -18.31 16.11 -0.28
C ARG A 143 -17.02 16.93 -0.36
N ASN A 144 -15.86 16.28 -0.32
CA ASN A 144 -14.56 16.93 -0.29
C ASN A 144 -13.79 16.88 -1.62
N LEU A 145 -14.40 16.49 -2.74
CA LEU A 145 -13.71 16.35 -4.04
C LEU A 145 -12.96 17.61 -4.48
N GLU A 146 -13.53 18.79 -4.26
CA GLU A 146 -12.87 20.04 -4.63
C GLU A 146 -11.64 20.31 -3.74
N ALA A 147 -11.72 20.00 -2.45
CA ALA A 147 -10.61 20.15 -1.53
C ALA A 147 -9.48 19.16 -1.84
N LEU A 148 -9.81 17.90 -2.15
CA LEU A 148 -8.84 16.88 -2.55
C LEU A 148 -8.07 17.28 -3.82
N ARG A 149 -8.77 17.78 -4.85
CA ARG A 149 -8.14 18.26 -6.09
C ARG A 149 -7.25 19.48 -5.87
N LYS A 150 -7.61 20.37 -4.94
CA LYS A 150 -6.77 21.52 -4.57
C LYS A 150 -5.53 21.08 -3.80
N GLU A 151 -5.67 20.10 -2.91
CA GLU A 151 -4.57 19.57 -2.12
C GLU A 151 -3.54 18.82 -2.97
N GLU A 152 -3.99 18.10 -3.99
CA GLU A 152 -3.12 17.44 -4.98
C GLU A 152 -2.17 18.42 -5.67
N ALA A 153 -2.61 19.67 -5.90
CA ALA A 153 -1.80 20.73 -6.51
C ALA A 153 -0.94 21.52 -5.50
N SER A 154 -0.97 21.16 -4.20
CA SER A 154 -0.30 21.90 -3.13
C SER A 154 0.94 21.18 -2.61
N GLU A 155 1.91 21.98 -2.15
CA GLU A 155 3.14 21.48 -1.51
C GLU A 155 2.83 20.61 -0.28
N PRO A 156 3.70 19.65 0.09
CA PRO A 156 3.56 18.92 1.33
C PRO A 156 3.56 19.86 2.55
N HIS A 157 2.61 19.67 3.45
CA HIS A 157 2.51 20.43 4.70
C HIS A 157 2.90 19.55 5.89
N GLU A 158 3.32 20.19 6.99
CA GLU A 158 3.71 19.51 8.23
C GLU A 158 2.57 18.65 8.80
N VAL A 159 2.89 17.38 9.06
CA VAL A 159 1.97 16.40 9.62
C VAL A 159 1.99 16.50 11.15
N ASP A 160 0.81 16.64 11.73
CA ASP A 160 0.60 16.52 13.17
C ASP A 160 0.61 15.03 13.55
N LEU A 161 1.77 14.51 13.98
CA LEU A 161 1.95 13.09 14.32
C LEU A 161 1.14 12.67 15.55
N ASP A 162 0.79 13.62 16.43
CA ASP A 162 -0.02 13.36 17.63
C ASP A 162 -1.52 13.25 17.30
N ASN A 163 -1.94 13.81 16.16
CA ASN A 163 -3.32 13.75 15.71
C ASN A 163 -3.41 13.65 14.18
N LEU A 164 -3.01 12.47 13.68
CA LEU A 164 -2.89 12.16 12.25
C LEU A 164 -4.12 12.59 11.43
N PHE A 165 -5.33 12.29 11.94
CA PHE A 165 -6.58 12.57 11.22
C PHE A 165 -7.13 13.98 11.44
N LYS A 166 -6.50 14.81 12.28
CA LYS A 166 -7.03 16.16 12.60
C LYS A 166 -7.15 17.03 11.35
N LYS A 167 -6.10 16.99 10.52
CA LYS A 167 -5.94 17.81 9.32
C LYS A 167 -6.32 17.07 8.03
N SER A 168 -6.59 15.76 8.08
CA SER A 168 -7.01 15.00 6.89
C SER A 168 -8.31 15.55 6.32
N ILE A 169 -8.32 15.78 5.00
CA ILE A 169 -9.51 16.21 4.25
C ILE A 169 -10.62 15.17 4.34
N VAL A 170 -10.27 13.90 4.19
CA VAL A 170 -11.17 12.76 4.40
C VAL A 170 -10.70 12.00 5.63
N LYS A 171 -11.60 11.84 6.60
CA LYS A 171 -11.32 11.12 7.85
C LYS A 171 -11.96 9.75 7.84
N PRO A 172 -11.35 8.74 8.47
CA PRO A 172 -12.02 7.46 8.66
C PRO A 172 -13.23 7.67 9.59
N SER A 173 -14.35 7.06 9.21
CA SER A 173 -15.56 6.97 10.04
C SER A 173 -15.45 5.88 11.11
N LEU A 174 -14.58 4.89 10.86
CA LEU A 174 -14.24 3.80 11.76
C LEU A 174 -12.74 3.52 11.63
N ALA A 175 -12.07 3.34 12.76
CA ALA A 175 -10.72 2.81 12.83
C ALA A 175 -10.70 1.72 13.91
N LEU A 176 -10.20 0.54 13.57
CA LEU A 176 -10.06 -0.61 14.46
C LEU A 176 -8.57 -0.88 14.67
N GLY A 177 -8.19 -1.15 15.91
CA GLY A 177 -6.80 -1.31 16.34
C GLY A 177 -6.22 -0.05 16.98
N VAL A 178 -4.99 -0.16 17.47
CA VAL A 178 -4.24 0.96 18.05
C VAL A 178 -3.01 1.22 17.18
N PRO A 179 -2.79 2.47 16.72
CA PRO A 179 -1.63 2.81 15.89
C PRO A 179 -0.32 2.28 16.47
N PHE A 180 0.42 1.52 15.65
CA PHE A 180 1.77 1.01 15.95
C PHE A 180 1.83 -0.02 17.10
N GLU A 181 0.69 -0.54 17.56
CA GLU A 181 0.60 -1.59 18.56
C GLU A 181 0.07 -2.90 17.94
N PRO A 182 0.97 -3.82 17.55
CA PRO A 182 0.56 -5.10 16.98
C PRO A 182 -0.21 -5.94 17.98
N GLY A 183 -1.35 -6.51 17.55
CA GLY A 183 -2.06 -7.54 18.30
C GLY A 183 -2.64 -7.07 19.64
N ASN A 184 -3.06 -5.80 19.76
CA ASN A 184 -3.71 -5.29 20.96
C ASN A 184 -5.16 -5.82 21.06
N ASP A 185 -5.30 -7.12 21.33
CA ASP A 185 -6.55 -7.89 21.42
C ASP A 185 -7.18 -7.90 22.83
N ASN A 186 -6.62 -7.12 23.77
CA ASN A 186 -7.08 -7.05 25.16
C ASN A 186 -8.22 -6.04 25.40
N GLN A 187 -9.12 -5.82 24.42
CA GLN A 187 -10.34 -5.01 24.57
C GLN A 187 -11.62 -5.84 24.37
#